data_AF-A0A1G1G9D0-F1
#
_entry.id   AF-A0A1G1G9D0-F1
#
_cell.length_a   1.000
_cell.length_b   1.000
_cell.length_c   1.000
_cell.angle_alpha   90.00
_cell.angle_beta   90.00
_cell.angle_gamma   90.00
#
_symmetry.space_group_name_H-M   'P 1'
#
loop_
_entity.id
_entity.type
_entity.pdbx_description
1 polymer ?
#
loop_
_entity_poly.entity_id
_entity_poly.type
_entity_poly.pdbx_seq_one_letter_code
_entity_poly.pdbx_strand_id
1 'polypeptide(L)'
;MTINYFKRLFLLNKELIIEKVLEVKGLMQLLMKYRNTGQKWSIQEKIEIKMHLKNIARIIPALGIFLLPGGFLFLPFLADIIDRRKTKRN
;
A
#
# COMPACT_ATOMS: atom_id res chain seq x y z
N MET A 1 26.74 0.01 6.24
CA MET A 1 26.26 -0.23 7.62
C MET A 1 24.73 -0.34 7.70
N THR A 2 23.98 0.60 7.12
CA THR A 2 22.50 0.66 7.12
C THR A 2 21.80 -0.54 6.47
N ILE A 3 22.29 -1.05 5.33
CA ILE A 3 21.63 -2.18 4.63
C ILE A 3 21.60 -3.46 5.47
N ASN A 4 22.68 -3.76 6.19
CA ASN A 4 22.77 -4.96 7.02
C ASN A 4 21.87 -4.86 8.27
N TYR A 5 21.69 -3.65 8.79
CA TYR A 5 20.75 -3.38 9.88
C TYR A 5 19.30 -3.59 9.44
N PHE A 6 18.91 -3.07 8.28
CA PHE A 6 17.57 -3.29 7.72
C PHE A 6 17.31 -4.77 7.41
N LYS A 7 18.30 -5.48 6.83
CA LYS A 7 18.20 -6.93 6.62
C LYS A 7 17.96 -7.67 7.93
N ARG A 8 18.66 -7.30 8.99
CA ARG A 8 18.49 -7.90 10.32
C ARG A 8 17.10 -7.62 10.89
N LEU A 9 16.63 -6.38 10.85
CA LEU A 9 15.29 -6.02 11.29
C LEU A 9 14.20 -6.75 10.51
N PHE A 10 14.36 -6.88 9.20
CA PHE A 10 13.43 -7.61 8.35
C PHE A 10 13.37 -9.09 8.71
N LEU A 11 14.53 -9.74 8.91
CA LEU A 11 14.61 -11.15 9.30
C LEU A 11 14.02 -11.40 10.69
N LEU A 12 14.26 -10.50 11.65
CA LEU A 12 13.72 -10.60 13.02
C LEU A 12 12.19 -10.46 13.06
N ASN A 13 11.62 -9.64 12.17
CA ASN A 13 10.18 -9.38 12.12
C ASN A 13 9.46 -10.18 11.02
N LYS A 14 10.12 -11.18 10.42
CA LYS A 14 9.62 -11.90 9.24
C LYS A 14 8.21 -12.46 9.45
N GLU A 15 7.96 -13.13 10.58
CA GLU A 15 6.67 -13.75 10.86
C GLU A 15 5.54 -12.72 10.99
N LEU A 16 5.78 -11.62 11.70
CA LEU A 16 4.82 -10.51 11.81
C LEU A 16 4.52 -9.88 10.44
N ILE A 17 5.54 -9.72 9.60
CA ILE A 17 5.36 -9.19 8.25
C ILE A 17 4.50 -10.15 7.41
N ILE A 18 4.76 -11.45 7.49
CA ILE A 18 3.97 -12.47 6.78
C ILE A 18 2.52 -12.43 7.25
N GLU A 19 2.27 -12.42 8.55
CA GLU A 19 0.93 -12.32 9.14
C GLU A 19 0.17 -11.10 8.59
N LYS A 20 0.80 -9.92 8.60
CA LYS A 20 0.21 -8.68 8.09
C LYS A 20 -0.03 -8.68 6.58
N VAL A 21 0.82 -9.36 5.81
CA VAL A 21 0.61 -9.54 4.37
C VAL A 21 -0.57 -10.51 4.10
N LEU A 22 -0.74 -11.53 4.95
CA LEU A 22 -1.85 -12.48 4.82
C LEU A 22 -3.20 -11.84 5.16
N GLU A 23 -3.25 -10.86 6.08
CA GLU A 23 -4.48 -10.09 6.39
C GLU A 23 -5.05 -9.32 5.17
N VAL A 24 -4.23 -9.08 4.15
CA VAL A 24 -4.62 -8.37 2.92
C VAL A 24 -4.63 -9.28 1.69
N LYS A 25 -4.51 -10.60 1.90
CA LYS A 25 -4.63 -11.61 0.85
C LYS A 25 -6.01 -11.50 0.19
N GLY A 26 -6.05 -11.56 -1.14
CA GLY A 26 -7.30 -11.45 -1.91
C GLY A 26 -7.60 -10.04 -2.41
N LEU A 27 -7.15 -8.98 -1.72
CA LEU A 27 -7.35 -7.59 -2.18
C LEU A 27 -6.87 -7.38 -3.62
N MET A 28 -5.69 -7.92 -3.97
CA MET A 28 -5.15 -7.78 -5.32
C MET A 28 -6.07 -8.38 -6.39
N GLN A 29 -6.71 -9.52 -6.13
CA GLN A 29 -7.64 -10.14 -7.07
C GLN A 29 -8.87 -9.26 -7.29
N LEU A 30 -9.42 -8.68 -6.23
CA LEU A 30 -10.55 -7.75 -6.29
C LEU A 30 -10.20 -6.48 -7.09
N LEU A 31 -9.02 -5.90 -6.83
CA LEU A 31 -8.55 -4.71 -7.56
C LEU A 31 -8.31 -5.01 -9.04
N MET A 32 -7.73 -6.18 -9.35
CA MET A 32 -7.43 -6.60 -10.71
C MET A 32 -8.68 -6.97 -11.51
N LYS A 33 -9.76 -7.44 -10.87
CA LYS A 33 -11.06 -7.65 -11.54
C LYS A 33 -11.48 -6.39 -12.29
N TYR A 34 -11.64 -5.27 -11.57
CA TYR A 34 -12.06 -4.00 -12.18
C TYR A 34 -11.06 -3.52 -13.24
N ARG A 35 -9.75 -3.58 -12.94
CA ARG A 35 -8.70 -3.12 -13.86
C ARG A 35 -8.66 -3.93 -15.17
N ASN A 36 -8.78 -5.24 -15.10
CA ASN A 36 -8.56 -6.12 -16.25
C ASN A 36 -9.83 -6.36 -17.07
N THR A 37 -11.01 -6.37 -16.43
CA THR A 37 -12.27 -6.69 -17.12
C THR A 37 -13.23 -5.51 -17.23
N GLY A 38 -12.98 -4.41 -16.50
CA GLY A 38 -13.90 -3.28 -16.41
C GLY A 38 -15.19 -3.56 -15.64
N GLN A 39 -15.37 -4.78 -15.12
CA GLN A 39 -16.57 -5.16 -14.37
C GLN A 39 -16.63 -4.42 -13.03
N LYS A 40 -17.79 -3.82 -12.75
CA LYS A 40 -18.03 -3.13 -11.47
C LYS A 40 -17.99 -4.13 -10.32
N TRP A 41 -17.53 -3.65 -9.16
CA TRP A 41 -17.60 -4.40 -7.91
C TRP A 41 -19.04 -4.51 -7.42
N SER A 42 -19.40 -5.70 -6.94
CA SER A 42 -20.62 -5.92 -6.17
C SER A 42 -20.56 -5.18 -4.83
N ILE A 43 -21.68 -5.13 -4.12
CA ILE A 43 -21.76 -4.51 -2.79
C ILE A 43 -20.83 -5.25 -1.81
N GLN A 44 -20.83 -6.58 -1.87
CA GLN A 44 -20.01 -7.44 -1.02
C GLN A 44 -18.52 -7.23 -1.31
N GLU A 45 -18.12 -7.18 -2.59
CA GLU A 45 -16.73 -6.92 -2.99
C GLU A 45 -16.25 -5.55 -2.51
N LYS A 46 -17.11 -4.51 -2.57
CA LYS A 46 -16.78 -3.18 -2.04
C LYS A 46 -16.55 -3.20 -0.53
N ILE A 47 -17.34 -3.98 0.21
CA ILE A 47 -17.18 -4.13 1.66
C ILE A 47 -15.83 -4.80 1.97
N GLU A 48 -15.50 -5.86 1.24
CA GLU A 48 -14.23 -6.58 1.39
C GLU A 48 -13.02 -5.70 1.05
N ILE A 49 -13.08 -4.94 -0.05
CA ILE A 49 -12.03 -3.97 -0.40
C ILE A 49 -11.84 -2.94 0.72
N LYS A 50 -12.92 -2.34 1.23
CA LYS A 50 -12.85 -1.36 2.32
C LYS A 50 -12.21 -1.96 3.58
N MET A 51 -12.54 -3.21 3.89
CA MET A 51 -11.98 -3.93 5.04
C MET A 51 -10.46 -4.13 4.88
N HIS A 52 -9.98 -4.60 3.73
CA HIS A 52 -8.54 -4.74 3.50
C HIS A 52 -7.81 -3.38 3.52
N LEU A 53 -8.38 -2.34 2.91
CA LEU A 53 -7.78 -0.99 2.94
C LEU A 53 -7.68 -0.44 4.37
N LYS A 54 -8.69 -0.69 5.22
CA LYS A 54 -8.65 -0.33 6.64
C LYS A 54 -7.55 -1.07 7.40
N ASN A 55 -7.33 -2.35 7.10
CA ASN A 55 -6.23 -3.12 7.70
C ASN A 55 -4.87 -2.57 7.26
N ILE A 56 -4.69 -2.21 5.98
CA ILE A 56 -3.47 -1.56 5.49
C ILE A 56 -3.22 -0.22 6.21
N ALA A 57 -4.25 0.61 6.35
CA ALA A 57 -4.12 1.91 7.00
C ALA A 57 -3.68 1.80 8.47
N ARG A 58 -4.02 0.70 9.17
CA ARG A 58 -3.53 0.43 10.52
C ARG A 58 -2.04 0.07 10.57
N ILE A 59 -1.50 -0.52 9.49
CA ILE A 59 -0.10 -0.95 9.40
C ILE A 59 0.81 0.21 8.97
N ILE A 60 0.32 1.16 8.18
CA ILE A 60 1.10 2.26 7.60
C ILE A 60 0.71 3.59 8.28
N PRO A 61 1.18 3.87 9.50
CA PRO A 61 0.88 5.11 10.22
C PRO A 61 1.37 6.35 9.48
N ALA A 62 2.36 6.21 8.58
CA ALA A 62 2.84 7.28 7.72
C ALA A 62 1.75 7.91 6.84
N LEU A 63 0.65 7.20 6.55
CA LEU A 63 -0.50 7.81 5.87
C LEU A 63 -1.13 8.95 6.68
N GLY A 64 -1.05 8.90 8.01
CA GLY A 64 -1.53 9.96 8.89
C GLY A 64 -0.79 11.29 8.68
N ILE A 65 0.48 11.26 8.26
CA ILE A 65 1.28 12.47 8.00
C ILE A 65 0.63 13.31 6.90
N PHE A 66 0.08 12.69 5.86
CA PHE A 66 -0.61 13.40 4.78
C PHE A 66 -1.98 13.97 5.18
N LEU A 67 -2.56 13.50 6.29
CA LEU A 67 -3.84 13.98 6.83
C LEU A 67 -3.68 15.17 7.78
N LEU A 68 -2.46 15.46 8.24
CA LEU A 68 -2.18 16.62 9.08
C LEU A 68 -2.34 17.93 8.29
N PRO A 69 -2.68 19.05 8.94
CA PRO A 69 -2.61 20.37 8.32
C PRO A 69 -1.20 20.60 7.76
N GLY A 70 -1.08 20.82 6.44
CA GLY A 70 0.21 20.95 5.75
C GLY A 70 0.84 19.63 5.26
N GLY A 71 0.30 18.46 5.60
CA GLY A 71 0.78 17.16 5.11
C GLY A 71 0.68 17.01 3.59
N PHE A 72 -0.28 17.70 2.97
CA PHE A 72 -0.45 17.76 1.52
C PHE A 72 0.73 18.45 0.81
N LEU A 73 1.55 19.26 1.51
CA LEU A 73 2.75 19.89 0.94
C LEU A 73 3.81 18.86 0.54
N PHE A 74 3.74 17.63 1.08
CA PHE A 74 4.61 16.52 0.67
C PHE A 74 4.12 15.80 -0.60
N LEU A 75 2.88 16.07 -1.07
CA LEU A 75 2.33 15.43 -2.28
C LEU A 75 3.13 15.73 -3.55
N PRO A 76 3.58 16.98 -3.84
CA PRO A 76 4.40 17.26 -5.02
C PRO A 76 5.70 16.46 -5.04
N PHE A 77 6.35 16.29 -3.89
CA PHE A 77 7.56 15.48 -3.77
C PHE A 77 7.27 13.99 -4.01
N LEU A 78 6.15 13.48 -3.45
CA LEU A 78 5.71 12.11 -3.69
C LEU A 78 5.37 11.85 -5.17
N ALA A 79 4.71 12.82 -5.80
CA ALA A 79 4.33 12.77 -7.21
C ALA A 79 5.58 12.71 -8.09
N ASP A 80 6.58 13.55 -7.83
CA ASP A 80 7.87 13.53 -8.55
C ASP A 80 8.58 12.18 -8.42
N ILE A 81 8.63 11.58 -7.22
CA ILE A 81 9.23 10.24 -7.03
C ILE A 81 8.48 9.16 -7.82
N ILE A 82 7.14 9.19 -7.81
CA ILE A 82 6.33 8.19 -8.51
C ILE A 82 6.47 8.36 -10.03
N ASP A 83 6.47 9.61 -10.51
CA ASP A 83 6.52 9.94 -11.93
C ASP A 83 7.90 9.71 -12.56
N ARG A 84 8.99 9.92 -11.81
CA ARG A 84 10.35 9.51 -12.20
C ARG A 84 10.45 8.02 -12.58
N ARG A 85 9.56 7.15 -12.09
CA ARG A 85 9.50 5.73 -12.49
C ARG A 85 8.81 5.49 -13.83
N LYS A 86 8.00 6.45 -14.33
CA LYS A 86 7.40 6.40 -15.68
C LYS A 86 8.37 6.88 -16.75
N THR A 87 9.19 7.90 -16.46
CA THR A 87 10.11 8.49 -17.44
C THR A 87 11.23 7.54 -17.89
N LYS A 88 11.50 6.45 -17.14
CA LYS A 88 12.50 5.42 -17.48
C LYS A 88 11.95 4.28 -18.35
N ARG A 89 10.70 4.37 -18.82
CA ARG A 89 10.02 3.36 -19.63
C ARG A 89 9.82 3.75 -21.10
N ASN A 90 10.33 4.90 -21.52
CA ASN A 90 10.38 5.32 -22.92
C ASN A 90 11.84 5.54 -23.33
#